data_AF-A0AAV2IBG9-F1
#
_entry.id   AF-A0AAV2IBG9-F1
#
_cell.length_a   1.000
_cell.length_b   1.000
_cell.length_c   1.000
_cell.angle_alpha   90.00
_cell.angle_beta   90.00
_cell.angle_gamma   90.00
#
_symmetry.space_group_name_H-M   'P 1'
#
loop_
_entity.id
_entity.type
_entity.pdbx_description
1 polymer ?
#
loop_
_entity_poly.entity_id
_entity_poly.type
_entity_poly.pdbx_seq_one_letter_code
_entity_poly.pdbx_strand_id
1 'polypeptide(L)'
;MDKIYEKAEVFPGDLLNSVICIRKEIIRQRFQLEQHSPTIGWEHMYRGMHAFSNSRLPSVNVTISYLQPPIYSPLFPRSFQYGGLGALLGHEFVHHFDIDRRLVDRDHLPISPGWTSSANESFMASVSCLVDQYSSCTYDGIRVSG
;
A
#
# COMPACT_ATOMS: atom_id res chain seq x y z
N MET A 1 -20.70 -10.64 -2.46
CA MET A 1 -20.81 -10.87 -1.01
C MET A 1 -19.89 -12.03 -0.69
N ASP A 2 -18.90 -11.75 0.13
CA ASP A 2 -17.60 -12.42 0.06
C ASP A 2 -17.58 -13.71 0.88
N LYS A 3 -16.95 -14.76 0.33
CA LYS A 3 -16.70 -16.06 0.99
C LYS A 3 -16.09 -15.92 2.40
N ILE A 4 -15.51 -14.77 2.72
CA ILE A 4 -14.87 -14.43 4.00
C ILE A 4 -15.83 -14.44 5.17
N TYR A 5 -17.02 -13.87 4.97
CA TYR A 5 -17.99 -13.67 6.03
C TYR A 5 -19.11 -14.71 5.99
N GLU A 6 -19.04 -15.67 5.06
CA GLU A 6 -20.05 -16.72 4.91
C GLU A 6 -20.27 -17.54 6.18
N LYS A 7 -19.24 -17.66 7.02
CA LYS A 7 -19.27 -18.39 8.30
C LYS A 7 -19.25 -17.49 9.53
N ALA A 8 -19.22 -16.16 9.34
CA ALA A 8 -19.18 -15.21 10.44
C ALA A 8 -20.61 -14.95 10.94
N GLU A 9 -20.82 -15.14 12.25
CA GLU A 9 -22.08 -14.84 12.91
C GLU A 9 -21.95 -13.54 13.73
N VAL A 10 -23.04 -12.76 13.75
CA VAL A 10 -23.15 -11.53 14.55
C VAL A 10 -24.24 -11.75 15.59
N PHE A 11 -23.94 -11.46 16.85
CA PHE A 11 -24.83 -11.63 18.00
C PHE A 11 -25.33 -10.25 18.47
N PRO A 12 -26.58 -9.85 18.12
CA PRO A 12 -27.11 -8.55 18.52
C PRO A 12 -27.10 -8.38 20.04
N GLY A 13 -26.58 -7.25 20.53
CA GLY A 13 -26.46 -6.96 21.96
C GLY A 13 -25.21 -7.57 22.63
N ASP A 14 -24.46 -8.42 21.93
CA ASP A 14 -23.21 -9.00 22.40
C ASP A 14 -22.05 -8.67 21.45
N LEU A 15 -21.49 -7.48 21.67
CA LEU A 15 -20.38 -6.97 20.87
C LEU A 15 -19.15 -7.88 20.98
N LEU A 16 -18.86 -8.41 22.17
CA LEU A 16 -17.64 -9.19 22.41
C LEU A 16 -17.68 -10.49 21.62
N ASN A 17 -18.76 -11.26 21.72
CA ASN A 17 -18.88 -12.51 20.99
C ASN A 17 -18.96 -12.30 19.47
N SER A 18 -19.60 -11.22 19.03
CA SER A 18 -19.61 -10.82 17.61
C SER A 18 -18.19 -10.54 17.09
N VAL A 19 -17.41 -9.76 17.83
CA VAL A 19 -16.02 -9.44 17.44
C VAL A 19 -15.14 -10.69 17.46
N ILE A 20 -15.27 -11.55 18.47
CA ILE A 20 -14.51 -12.80 18.56
C ILE A 20 -14.85 -13.72 17.38
N CYS A 21 -16.13 -13.89 17.06
CA CYS A 21 -16.57 -14.73 15.94
C CYS A 21 -15.99 -14.23 14.61
N ILE A 22 -16.16 -12.93 14.31
CA ILE A 22 -15.64 -12.32 13.09
C ILE A 22 -14.10 -12.45 13.01
N ARG A 23 -13.39 -12.14 14.11
CA ARG A 23 -11.92 -12.24 14.16
C ARG A 23 -11.45 -13.67 13.93
N LYS A 24 -12.13 -14.66 14.50
CA LYS A 24 -11.80 -16.07 14.33
C LYS A 24 -11.92 -16.49 12.87
N GLU A 25 -12.98 -16.10 12.17
CA GLU A 25 -13.16 -16.44 10.76
C GLU A 25 -12.15 -15.73 9.85
N ILE A 26 -11.84 -14.46 10.11
CA ILE A 26 -10.78 -13.73 9.38
C ILE A 26 -9.42 -14.44 9.54
N ILE A 27 -9.06 -14.82 10.78
CA ILE A 27 -7.80 -15.52 11.07
C ILE A 27 -7.79 -16.88 10.36
N ARG A 28 -8.88 -17.64 10.47
CA ARG A 28 -9.02 -18.96 9.83
C ARG A 28 -8.79 -18.87 8.32
N GLN A 29 -9.41 -17.90 7.64
CA GLN A 29 -9.22 -17.73 6.21
C GLN A 29 -7.81 -17.29 5.84
N ARG A 30 -7.22 -16.37 6.60
CA ARG A 30 -5.84 -15.97 6.38
C ARG A 30 -4.89 -17.17 6.42
N PHE A 31 -5.05 -18.07 7.39
CA PHE A 31 -4.27 -19.30 7.45
C PHE A 31 -4.50 -20.22 6.24
N GLN A 32 -5.73 -20.31 5.71
CA GLN A 32 -6.03 -21.12 4.52
C GLN A 32 -5.46 -20.50 3.22
N LEU A 33 -5.52 -19.17 3.10
CA LEU A 33 -4.97 -18.41 1.97
C LEU A 33 -3.45 -18.36 1.99
N GLU A 34 -2.80 -18.45 3.15
CA GLU A 34 -1.35 -18.60 3.24
C GLU A 34 -0.88 -20.00 2.79
N GLN A 35 -1.77 -21.00 2.73
CA GLN A 35 -1.47 -22.36 2.24
C GLN A 35 -1.71 -22.57 0.73
N HIS A 36 -2.43 -21.68 0.04
CA HIS A 36 -2.76 -21.80 -1.39
C HIS A 36 -2.33 -20.52 -2.15
N SER A 37 -1.81 -20.66 -3.38
CA SER A 37 -1.28 -19.57 -4.23
C SER A 37 -2.10 -18.26 -4.23
N PRO A 38 -1.44 -17.10 -4.44
CA PRO A 38 -1.87 -15.80 -3.94
C PRO A 38 -2.85 -15.12 -4.89
N THR A 39 -4.05 -15.66 -5.07
CA THR A 39 -5.17 -14.81 -5.50
C THR A 39 -5.63 -14.04 -4.28
N ILE A 40 -5.02 -12.88 -4.06
CA ILE A 40 -5.41 -11.95 -3.01
C ILE A 40 -6.71 -11.29 -3.46
N GLY A 41 -7.80 -11.50 -2.72
CA GLY A 41 -8.99 -10.70 -2.90
C GLY A 41 -8.83 -9.33 -2.25
N TRP A 42 -9.76 -8.45 -2.61
CA TRP A 42 -9.83 -7.06 -2.17
C TRP A 42 -10.02 -6.93 -0.64
N GLU A 43 -10.10 -8.01 0.12
CA GLU A 43 -10.29 -8.04 1.56
C GLU A 43 -9.23 -7.33 2.42
N HIS A 44 -7.98 -7.18 1.96
CA HIS A 44 -7.00 -6.33 2.66
C HIS A 44 -7.25 -4.81 2.47
N MET A 45 -8.23 -4.43 1.64
CA MET A 45 -8.53 -3.06 1.21
C MET A 45 -9.37 -2.24 2.20
N TYR A 46 -9.89 -2.83 3.28
CA TYR A 46 -10.64 -2.07 4.30
C TYR A 46 -9.72 -1.30 5.26
N ARG A 47 -8.81 -0.49 4.71
CA ARG A 47 -8.04 0.51 5.44
C ARG A 47 -8.38 1.91 4.93
N GLY A 48 -9.64 2.31 5.08
CA GLY A 48 -10.07 3.71 4.96
C GLY A 48 -9.91 4.37 3.59
N MET A 49 -9.85 5.70 3.62
CA MET A 49 -9.62 6.59 2.48
C MET A 49 -8.12 6.62 2.17
N HIS A 50 -7.63 5.75 1.28
CA HIS A 50 -6.19 5.62 0.99
C HIS A 50 -5.91 5.13 -0.45
N ALA A 51 -4.65 5.27 -0.86
CA ALA A 51 -4.03 4.54 -1.95
C ALA A 51 -2.83 3.72 -1.42
N PHE A 52 -2.48 2.64 -2.10
CA PHE A 52 -1.32 1.82 -1.73
C PHE A 52 -0.80 0.96 -2.90
N SER A 53 0.50 0.74 -2.92
CA SER A 53 1.17 -0.29 -3.72
C SER A 53 1.02 -1.67 -3.09
N ASN A 54 0.62 -2.66 -3.89
CA ASN A 54 0.47 -4.01 -3.39
C ASN A 54 1.84 -4.66 -3.19
N SER A 55 2.04 -5.22 -2.01
CA SER A 55 3.32 -5.81 -1.64
C SER A 55 3.61 -7.17 -2.27
N ARG A 56 2.60 -7.82 -2.86
CA ARG A 56 2.67 -9.18 -3.39
C ARG A 56 2.24 -9.28 -4.85
N LEU A 57 1.68 -8.21 -5.40
CA LEU A 57 1.19 -8.13 -6.78
C LEU A 57 1.71 -6.84 -7.39
N PRO A 58 2.02 -6.80 -8.70
CA PRO A 58 2.42 -5.58 -9.37
C PRO A 58 1.18 -4.70 -9.62
N SER A 59 0.57 -4.16 -8.56
CA SER A 59 -0.65 -3.36 -8.64
C SER A 59 -0.64 -2.17 -7.70
N VAL A 60 -1.22 -1.07 -8.18
CA VAL A 60 -1.57 0.11 -7.39
C VAL A 60 -3.07 0.08 -7.14
N ASN A 61 -3.49 0.29 -5.89
CA ASN A 61 -4.88 0.23 -5.49
C ASN A 61 -5.29 1.58 -4.89
N VAL A 62 -6.41 2.13 -5.34
CA VAL A 62 -6.99 3.36 -4.80
C VAL A 62 -8.41 3.06 -4.34
N THR A 63 -8.74 3.37 -3.09
CA THR A 63 -10.09 3.14 -2.59
C THR A 63 -11.07 4.15 -3.18
N ILE A 64 -12.30 3.70 -3.45
CA ILE A 64 -13.34 4.57 -4.04
C ILE A 64 -13.60 5.81 -3.15
N SER A 65 -13.49 5.64 -1.84
CA SER A 65 -13.65 6.74 -0.88
C SER A 65 -12.52 7.77 -0.96
N TYR A 66 -11.37 7.46 -1.57
CA TYR A 66 -10.29 8.42 -1.80
C TYR A 66 -10.44 9.20 -3.11
N LEU A 67 -11.27 8.72 -4.05
CA LEU A 67 -11.52 9.34 -5.36
C LEU A 67 -12.57 10.48 -5.27
N GLN A 68 -12.29 11.45 -4.41
CA GLN A 68 -13.13 12.63 -4.20
C GLN A 68 -12.26 13.91 -4.10
N PRO A 69 -12.84 15.11 -4.19
CA PRO A 69 -12.09 16.34 -3.96
C PRO A 69 -11.36 16.33 -2.61
N PRO A 70 -10.13 16.85 -2.53
CA PRO A 70 -9.38 17.57 -3.59
C PRO A 70 -8.59 16.65 -4.55
N ILE A 71 -8.59 15.32 -4.35
CA ILE A 71 -7.79 14.38 -5.13
C ILE A 71 -8.31 14.22 -6.57
N TYR A 72 -9.62 14.05 -6.70
CA TYR A 72 -10.25 13.81 -8.00
C TYR A 72 -11.66 14.38 -8.06
N SER A 73 -11.99 14.96 -9.21
CA SER A 73 -13.36 15.23 -9.63
C SER A 73 -13.40 15.18 -11.15
N PRO A 74 -14.45 14.59 -11.76
CA PRO A 74 -14.61 14.63 -13.21
C PRO A 74 -14.77 16.06 -13.75
N LEU A 75 -15.10 17.02 -12.89
CA LEU A 75 -15.25 18.44 -13.25
C LEU A 75 -13.95 19.23 -13.17
N PHE A 76 -12.87 18.65 -12.62
CA PHE A 76 -11.59 19.35 -12.52
C PHE A 76 -10.92 19.48 -13.89
N PRO A 77 -10.22 20.61 -14.15
CA PRO A 77 -9.38 20.72 -15.33
C PRO A 77 -8.28 19.66 -15.29
N ARG A 78 -7.77 19.26 -16.47
CA ARG A 78 -6.74 18.21 -16.57
C ARG A 78 -5.52 18.47 -15.67
N SER A 79 -5.09 19.72 -15.51
CA SER A 79 -3.99 20.08 -14.62
C SER A 79 -4.22 19.62 -13.17
N PHE A 80 -5.43 19.78 -12.65
CA PHE A 80 -5.80 19.31 -11.31
C PHE A 80 -5.91 17.78 -11.26
N GLN A 81 -6.40 17.13 -12.32
CA GLN A 81 -6.44 15.67 -12.37
C GLN A 81 -5.04 15.05 -12.37
N TYR A 82 -4.10 15.63 -13.12
CA TYR A 82 -2.70 15.20 -13.11
C TYR A 82 -2.01 15.54 -11.77
N GLY A 83 -2.29 16.70 -11.19
CA GLY A 83 -1.70 17.11 -9.91
C GLY A 83 -2.24 16.36 -8.69
N GLY A 84 -3.52 15.95 -8.72
CA GLY A 84 -4.16 15.17 -7.66
C GLY A 84 -3.98 13.67 -7.90
N LEU A 85 -4.92 13.06 -8.62
CA LEU A 85 -4.91 11.62 -8.91
C LEU A 85 -3.63 11.17 -9.65
N GLY A 86 -3.13 11.96 -10.61
CA GLY A 86 -1.92 11.60 -11.34
C GLY A 86 -0.67 11.52 -10.45
N ALA A 87 -0.44 12.53 -9.61
CA ALA A 87 0.66 12.54 -8.65
C ALA A 87 0.53 11.41 -7.62
N LEU A 88 -0.69 11.15 -7.15
CA LEU A 88 -0.98 10.02 -6.25
C LEU A 88 -0.63 8.68 -6.88
N LEU A 89 -1.10 8.41 -8.11
CA LEU A 89 -0.77 7.18 -8.81
C LEU A 89 0.74 7.07 -9.08
N GLY A 90 1.40 8.19 -9.37
CA GLY A 90 2.85 8.26 -9.50
C GLY A 90 3.57 7.88 -8.21
N HIS A 91 3.13 8.41 -7.06
CA HIS A 91 3.65 8.07 -5.74
C HIS A 91 3.55 6.56 -5.45
N GLU A 92 2.38 5.97 -5.65
CA GLU A 92 2.20 4.53 -5.44
C GLU A 92 2.95 3.68 -6.48
N PHE A 93 3.16 4.21 -7.68
CA PHE A 93 3.95 3.51 -8.69
C PHE A 93 5.43 3.44 -8.28
N VAL A 94 6.02 4.56 -7.83
CA VAL A 94 7.45 4.60 -7.47
C VAL A 94 7.78 3.72 -6.28
N HIS A 95 6.84 3.46 -5.38
CA HIS A 95 7.01 2.51 -4.28
C HIS A 95 7.42 1.11 -4.72
N HIS A 96 7.13 0.68 -5.96
CA HIS A 96 7.62 -0.59 -6.52
C HIS A 96 9.14 -0.60 -6.80
N PHE A 97 9.81 0.54 -6.65
CA PHE A 97 11.23 0.76 -6.92
C PHE A 97 11.97 1.36 -5.72
N ASP A 98 11.32 1.43 -4.56
CA ASP A 98 11.91 1.95 -3.33
C ASP A 98 13.08 1.10 -2.82
N ILE A 99 13.71 1.59 -1.75
CA ILE A 99 14.86 0.98 -1.10
C ILE A 99 14.65 -0.53 -0.87
N ASP A 100 13.49 -0.94 -0.38
CA ASP A 100 13.24 -2.35 -0.09
C ASP A 100 12.89 -3.15 -1.35
N ARG A 101 12.25 -2.51 -2.34
CA ARG A 101 11.72 -3.18 -3.53
C ARG A 101 12.74 -3.42 -4.63
N ARG A 102 13.85 -2.68 -4.66
CA ARG A 102 14.95 -2.95 -5.60
C ARG A 102 15.57 -4.35 -5.44
N LEU A 103 15.36 -5.00 -4.29
CA LEU A 103 15.91 -6.32 -3.95
C LEU A 103 14.94 -7.46 -4.27
N VAL A 104 13.84 -7.17 -4.97
CA VAL A 104 12.76 -8.12 -5.23
C VAL A 104 12.48 -8.16 -6.73
N ASP A 105 12.19 -9.35 -7.28
CA ASP A 105 11.79 -9.49 -8.68
C ASP A 105 10.29 -9.22 -8.93
N ARG A 106 9.85 -9.41 -10.18
CA ARG A 106 8.48 -9.21 -10.63
C ARG A 106 7.48 -10.18 -9.98
N ASP A 107 7.97 -11.32 -9.50
CA ASP A 107 7.18 -12.35 -8.80
C ASP A 107 7.20 -12.14 -7.28
N HIS A 108 7.75 -11.02 -6.82
CA HIS A 108 7.87 -10.62 -5.42
C HIS A 108 8.79 -11.52 -4.60
N LEU A 109 9.75 -12.18 -5.25
CA LEU A 109 10.76 -13.01 -4.60
C LEU A 109 12.08 -12.24 -4.40
N PRO A 110 12.78 -12.44 -3.27
CA PRO A 110 14.09 -11.82 -3.06
C PRO A 110 15.07 -12.26 -4.15
N ILE A 111 15.76 -11.29 -4.75
CA ILE A 111 16.79 -11.56 -5.77
C ILE A 111 18.18 -11.18 -5.29
N SER A 112 19.13 -12.07 -5.56
CA SER A 112 20.56 -11.84 -5.35
C SER A 112 21.38 -12.55 -6.45
N PRO A 113 22.14 -11.81 -7.27
CA PRO A 113 22.22 -10.36 -7.32
C PRO A 113 20.92 -9.76 -7.90
N GLY A 114 20.48 -8.62 -7.35
CA GLY A 114 19.39 -7.83 -7.91
C GLY A 114 19.91 -6.92 -9.04
N TRP A 115 19.76 -5.61 -8.87
CA TRP A 115 20.32 -4.63 -9.79
C TRP A 115 21.85 -4.73 -9.89
N THR A 116 22.42 -4.25 -10.99
CA THR A 116 23.88 -4.15 -11.15
C THR A 116 24.48 -3.25 -10.06
N SER A 117 25.75 -3.47 -9.71
CA SER A 117 26.44 -2.66 -8.70
C SER A 117 26.41 -1.16 -9.04
N SER A 118 26.64 -0.79 -10.30
CA SER A 118 26.59 0.60 -10.75
C SER A 118 25.20 1.24 -10.63
N ALA A 119 24.13 0.47 -10.90
CA ALA A 119 22.76 0.94 -10.73
C ALA A 119 22.42 1.13 -9.25
N ASN A 120 22.84 0.20 -8.38
CA ASN A 120 22.66 0.32 -6.94
C ASN A 120 23.41 1.53 -6.36
N GLU A 121 24.67 1.74 -6.76
CA GLU A 121 25.46 2.89 -6.33
C GLU A 121 24.80 4.21 -6.75
N SER A 122 24.34 4.30 -8.00
CA SER A 122 23.66 5.50 -8.52
C SER A 122 22.32 5.76 -7.81
N PHE A 123 21.57 4.70 -7.53
CA PHE A 123 20.32 4.79 -6.78
C PHE A 123 20.56 5.27 -5.35
N MET A 124 21.52 4.67 -4.63
CA MET A 124 21.84 5.05 -3.26
C MET A 124 22.39 6.47 -3.16
N ALA A 125 23.14 6.94 -4.16
CA ALA A 125 23.55 8.35 -4.24
C ALA A 125 22.35 9.30 -4.35
N SER A 126 21.33 8.93 -5.12
CA SER A 126 20.08 9.70 -5.24
C SER A 126 19.28 9.68 -3.94
N VAL A 127 19.23 8.53 -3.26
CA VAL A 127 18.62 8.39 -1.92
C VAL A 127 19.32 9.29 -0.90
N SER A 128 20.66 9.31 -0.87
CA SER A 128 21.43 10.15 0.05
C SER A 128 21.07 11.63 -0.09
N CYS A 129 20.89 12.11 -1.33
CA CYS A 129 20.47 13.49 -1.59
C CYS A 129 19.10 13.81 -0.96
N LEU A 130 18.14 12.88 -1.05
CA LEU A 130 16.83 13.04 -0.42
C LEU A 130 16.93 12.99 1.11
N VAL A 131 17.70 12.05 1.67
CA VAL A 131 17.95 11.95 3.12
C VAL A 131 18.50 13.28 3.64
N ASP A 132 19.50 13.84 2.96
CA ASP A 132 20.11 15.12 3.33
C ASP A 132 19.11 16.27 3.23
N GLN A 133 18.33 16.31 2.15
CA GLN A 133 17.28 17.31 1.94
C GLN A 133 16.27 17.31 3.09
N TYR A 134 15.67 16.15 3.40
CA TYR A 134 14.66 16.06 4.45
C TYR A 134 15.25 16.23 5.85
N SER A 135 16.47 15.76 6.09
CA SER A 135 17.17 15.98 7.36
C SER A 135 17.42 17.46 7.64
N SER A 136 17.48 18.32 6.61
CA SER A 136 17.63 19.77 6.80
C SER A 136 16.33 20.48 7.21
N CYS A 137 15.17 19.81 7.06
CA CYS A 137 13.86 20.38 7.35
C CYS A 137 13.52 20.37 8.84
N THR A 138 12.72 21.34 9.25
CA THR A 138 12.08 21.37 10.57
C THR A 138 10.57 21.53 10.41
N TYR A 139 9.81 20.82 11.22
CA TYR A 139 8.36 20.92 11.30
C TYR A 139 7.98 21.10 12.77
N ASP A 140 7.30 22.21 13.07
CA ASP A 140 6.91 22.58 14.45
C ASP A 140 8.10 22.59 15.44
N GLY A 141 9.25 23.08 14.97
CA GLY A 141 10.50 23.09 15.74
C GLY A 141 11.19 21.73 15.91
N ILE A 142 10.60 20.65 15.41
CA ILE A 142 11.18 19.30 15.42
C ILE A 142 11.91 19.06 14.10
N ARG A 143 13.15 18.58 14.18
CA ARG A 143 13.92 18.20 12.98
C ARG A 143 13.34 16.94 12.36
N VAL A 144 13.08 16.98 11.06
CA VAL A 144 12.58 15.82 10.31
C VAL A 144 13.72 14.79 10.19
N SER A 145 13.41 13.51 10.40
CA SER A 145 14.33 12.44 10.03
C SER A 145 14.18 12.20 8.53
N GLY A 146 15.26 12.48 7.78
CA GLY A 146 15.40 11.93 6.44
C GLY A 146 15.61 10.43 6.47
#